data_AF-A0A7X5FGY6-F1
#
_entry.id   AF-A0A7X5FGY6-F1
#
_cell.length_a   1.000
_cell.length_b   1.000
_cell.length_c   1.000
_cell.angle_alpha   90.00
_cell.angle_beta   90.00
_cell.angle_gamma   90.00
#
_symmetry.space_group_name_H-M   'P 1'
#
loop_
_entity.id
_entity.type
_entity.pdbx_description
1 polymer ?
#
loop_
_entity_poly.entity_id
_entity_poly.type
_entity_poly.pdbx_seq_one_letter_code
_entity_poly.pdbx_strand_id
1 'polypeptide(L)'
;DPISAKMLKVNGKDVMEILNIPAGPRVGQILNILLDEIIEEPIKNIKENLELRIKDLGKLSDAELEKLAKQAKERKEEFESGIEEEMKKKYYVK
;
A
#
# COMPACT_ATOMS: atom_id res chain seq x y z
N ASP A 1 7.94 -0.63 11.65
CA ASP A 1 7.95 -1.33 10.35
C ASP A 1 8.67 -0.50 9.32
N PRO A 2 9.64 -1.09 8.62
CA PRO A 2 10.35 -0.41 7.53
C PRO A 2 9.39 0.00 6.41
N ILE A 3 8.24 -0.68 6.27
CA ILE A 3 7.24 -0.39 5.23
C ILE A 3 5.87 -0.22 5.87
N SER A 4 5.29 0.97 5.67
CA SER A 4 4.03 1.34 6.28
C SER A 4 3.22 2.23 5.35
N ALA A 5 1.90 2.18 5.47
CA ALA A 5 1.00 3.10 4.79
C ALA A 5 1.32 4.59 5.05
N LYS A 6 2.08 4.89 6.13
CA LYS A 6 2.62 6.24 6.41
C LYS A 6 3.58 6.77 5.33
N MET A 7 4.09 5.91 4.45
CA MET A 7 4.96 6.31 3.33
C MET A 7 4.19 7.00 2.20
N LEU A 8 2.88 6.74 2.09
CA LEU A 8 2.03 7.32 1.05
C LEU A 8 1.88 8.83 1.24
N LYS A 9 1.81 9.58 0.14
CA LYS A 9 1.43 11.01 0.15
C LYS A 9 -0.06 11.25 0.41
N VAL A 10 -0.84 10.19 0.49
CA VAL A 10 -2.26 10.17 0.86
C VAL A 10 -2.46 9.29 2.09
N ASN A 11 -3.58 9.46 2.77
CA ASN A 11 -3.94 8.69 3.96
C ASN A 11 -5.42 8.23 3.87
N GLY A 12 -5.89 7.52 4.90
CA GLY A 12 -7.25 6.98 4.90
C GLY A 12 -8.35 8.04 4.82
N LYS A 13 -8.10 9.26 5.33
CA LYS A 13 -9.04 10.38 5.21
C LYS A 13 -9.18 10.81 3.75
N ASP A 14 -8.08 10.92 3.02
CA ASP A 14 -8.12 11.26 1.59
C ASP A 14 -8.94 10.22 0.80
N VAL A 15 -8.76 8.93 1.07
CA VAL A 15 -9.54 7.85 0.43
C VAL A 15 -11.04 7.99 0.71
N MET A 16 -11.41 8.22 1.98
CA MET A 16 -12.80 8.40 2.38
C MET A 16 -13.44 9.62 1.70
N GLU A 17 -12.72 10.74 1.63
CA GLU A 17 -13.21 11.98 1.01
C GLU A 17 -13.35 11.84 -0.51
N ILE A 18 -12.35 11.25 -1.18
CA ILE A 18 -12.35 11.09 -2.65
C ILE A 18 -13.43 10.14 -3.14
N LEU A 19 -13.68 9.05 -2.41
CA LEU A 19 -14.68 8.04 -2.78
C LEU A 19 -16.04 8.26 -2.13
N ASN A 20 -16.14 9.22 -1.21
CA ASN A 20 -17.34 9.47 -0.40
C ASN A 20 -17.84 8.21 0.31
N ILE A 21 -16.93 7.48 0.95
CA ILE A 21 -17.21 6.23 1.69
C ILE A 21 -16.89 6.38 3.18
N PRO A 22 -17.58 5.64 4.06
CA PRO A 22 -17.24 5.63 5.49
C PRO A 22 -15.93 4.90 5.74
N ALA A 23 -15.40 5.08 6.96
CA ALA A 23 -14.27 4.28 7.44
C ALA A 23 -14.63 2.79 7.41
N GLY A 24 -13.72 1.96 6.90
CA GLY A 24 -13.94 0.52 6.81
C GLY A 24 -12.81 -0.22 6.09
N PRO A 25 -12.96 -1.55 5.93
CA PRO A 25 -11.95 -2.40 5.31
C PRO A 25 -11.50 -1.93 3.93
N ARG A 26 -12.44 -1.41 3.13
CA ARG A 26 -12.20 -0.88 1.78
C ARG A 26 -11.14 0.21 1.75
N VAL A 27 -11.10 1.08 2.77
CA VAL A 27 -10.07 2.13 2.89
C VAL A 27 -8.70 1.51 3.08
N GLY A 28 -8.57 0.54 3.98
CA GLY A 28 -7.31 -0.16 4.23
C GLY A 28 -6.82 -0.96 3.03
N GLN A 29 -7.74 -1.62 2.32
CA GLN A 29 -7.44 -2.37 1.09
C GLN A 29 -6.83 -1.45 0.02
N ILE A 30 -7.45 -0.30 -0.23
CA ILE A 30 -6.94 0.69 -1.18
C ILE A 30 -5.55 1.17 -0.77
N LEU A 31 -5.35 1.53 0.50
CA LEU A 31 -4.04 1.97 0.99
C LEU A 31 -2.96 0.88 0.84
N ASN A 32 -3.30 -0.39 1.07
CA ASN A 32 -2.36 -1.49 0.89
C ASN A 32 -1.95 -1.66 -0.58
N ILE A 33 -2.91 -1.55 -1.51
CA ILE A 33 -2.63 -1.63 -2.96
C ILE A 33 -1.72 -0.48 -3.38
N LEU A 34 -2.02 0.75 -2.96
CA LEU A 34 -1.18 1.91 -3.28
C LEU A 34 0.24 1.77 -2.70
N LEU A 35 0.36 1.23 -1.49
CA LEU A 35 1.65 1.02 -0.83
C LEU A 35 2.53 0.06 -1.65
N ASP A 36 1.96 -1.05 -2.09
CA ASP A 36 2.63 -2.03 -2.94
C ASP A 36 3.08 -1.41 -4.28
N GLU A 37 2.22 -0.64 -4.95
CA GLU A 37 2.57 0.06 -6.18
C GLU A 37 3.74 1.04 -6.03
N ILE A 38 3.86 1.75 -4.89
CA ILE A 38 4.98 2.67 -4.66
C ILE A 38 6.25 1.99 -4.15
N ILE A 39 6.16 0.77 -3.63
CA ILE A 39 7.36 -0.03 -3.31
C ILE A 39 8.05 -0.42 -4.62
N GLU A 40 7.27 -0.86 -5.61
CA GLU A 40 7.78 -1.17 -6.95
C GLU A 40 8.21 0.09 -7.71
N GLU A 41 7.41 1.16 -7.66
CA GLU A 41 7.68 2.42 -8.36
C GLU A 41 7.56 3.63 -7.42
N PRO A 42 8.62 3.94 -6.64
CA PRO A 42 8.59 5.06 -5.68
C PRO A 42 8.26 6.42 -6.28
N ILE A 43 8.55 6.61 -7.57
CA ILE A 43 8.23 7.83 -8.33
C ILE A 43 6.73 8.08 -8.46
N LYS A 44 5.88 7.06 -8.29
CA LYS A 44 4.41 7.19 -8.32
C LYS A 44 3.86 7.77 -7.02
N ASN A 45 4.66 7.88 -5.95
CA ASN A 45 4.26 8.44 -4.66
C ASN A 45 4.13 9.98 -4.69
N ILE A 46 3.26 10.45 -5.58
CA ILE A 46 2.89 11.85 -5.82
C ILE A 46 1.40 11.93 -5.52
N LYS A 47 0.98 12.93 -4.75
CA LYS A 47 -0.39 13.03 -4.24
C LYS A 47 -1.42 12.93 -5.37
N GLU A 48 -1.25 13.70 -6.44
CA GLU A 48 -2.16 13.76 -7.58
C GLU A 48 -2.29 12.40 -8.29
N ASN A 49 -1.19 11.67 -8.44
CA ASN A 49 -1.19 10.33 -9.04
C ASN A 49 -1.94 9.33 -8.15
N LEU A 50 -1.72 9.38 -6.84
CA LEU A 50 -2.40 8.51 -5.89
C LEU A 50 -3.90 8.83 -5.81
N GLU A 51 -4.30 10.09 -5.88
CA GLU A 51 -5.72 10.48 -5.92
C GLU A 51 -6.44 9.95 -7.16
N LEU A 52 -5.80 10.01 -8.33
CA LEU A 52 -6.34 9.40 -9.55
C LEU A 52 -6.46 7.88 -9.37
N ARG A 53 -5.42 7.25 -8.81
CA ARG A 53 -5.42 5.80 -8.58
C ARG A 53 -6.49 5.38 -7.58
N ILE A 54 -6.74 6.16 -6.52
CA ILE A 54 -7.84 5.93 -5.57
C ILE A 54 -9.18 5.88 -6.31
N LYS A 55 -9.43 6.83 -7.22
CA LYS A 55 -10.68 6.86 -8.01
C LYS A 55 -10.83 5.62 -8.89
N ASP A 56 -9.74 5.13 -9.47
CA ASP A 56 -9.77 3.92 -10.30
C ASP A 56 -10.01 2.66 -9.48
N LEU A 57 -9.32 2.52 -8.34
CA LEU A 57 -9.56 1.42 -7.39
C LEU A 57 -10.98 1.48 -6.81
N GLY A 58 -11.51 2.68 -6.62
CA GLY A 58 -12.88 2.90 -6.15
C GLY A 58 -13.97 2.36 -7.08
N LYS A 59 -13.67 2.14 -8.38
CA LYS A 59 -14.62 1.56 -9.36
C LYS A 59 -14.68 0.03 -9.30
N LEU A 60 -13.72 -0.61 -8.63
CA LEU A 60 -13.67 -2.05 -8.52
C LEU A 60 -14.70 -2.59 -7.54
N SER A 61 -15.12 -3.83 -7.75
CA SER A 61 -15.95 -4.56 -6.79
C SER A 61 -15.16 -4.89 -5.51
N ASP A 62 -15.87 -5.15 -4.41
CA ASP A 62 -15.24 -5.53 -3.15
C ASP A 62 -14.37 -6.80 -3.29
N ALA A 63 -14.82 -7.78 -4.09
CA ALA A 63 -14.09 -9.02 -4.33
C ALA A 63 -12.78 -8.79 -5.10
N GLU A 64 -12.77 -7.89 -6.08
CA GLU A 64 -11.56 -7.53 -6.82
C GLU A 64 -10.57 -6.76 -5.93
N LEU A 65 -11.06 -5.81 -5.14
CA LEU A 65 -10.24 -5.08 -4.17
C LEU A 65 -9.63 -5.98 -3.12
N GLU A 66 -10.41 -6.92 -2.59
CA GLU A 66 -9.92 -7.89 -1.60
C GLU A 66 -8.80 -8.75 -2.18
N LYS A 67 -8.97 -9.25 -3.42
CA LYS A 67 -7.95 -10.05 -4.10
C LYS A 67 -6.66 -9.25 -4.30
N LEU A 68 -6.76 -8.02 -4.81
CA LEU A 68 -5.59 -7.16 -5.04
C LEU A 68 -4.90 -6.78 -3.72
N ALA A 69 -5.68 -6.43 -2.69
CA ALA A 69 -5.14 -6.07 -1.38
C ALA A 69 -4.44 -7.25 -0.70
N LYS A 70 -4.95 -8.48 -0.88
CA LYS A 70 -4.30 -9.69 -0.40
C LYS A 70 -2.94 -9.89 -1.08
N GLN A 71 -2.89 -9.77 -2.41
CA GLN A 71 -1.64 -9.90 -3.17
C GLN A 71 -0.62 -8.82 -2.78
N ALA A 72 -1.07 -7.58 -2.61
CA ALA A 72 -0.24 -6.47 -2.15
C ALA A 72 0.34 -6.74 -0.74
N LYS A 73 -0.48 -7.31 0.16
CA LYS A 73 -0.03 -7.68 1.50
C LYS A 73 1.01 -8.80 1.47
N GLU A 74 0.79 -9.84 0.68
CA GLU A 74 1.73 -10.96 0.52
C GLU A 74 3.09 -10.46 0.00
N ARG A 75 3.09 -9.64 -1.07
CA ARG A 75 4.32 -9.04 -1.60
C ARG A 75 5.06 -8.15 -0.59
N LYS A 76 4.31 -7.35 0.18
CA LYS A 76 4.88 -6.51 1.25
C LYS A 76 5.61 -7.38 2.29
N GLU A 77 4.97 -8.46 2.74
CA GLU A 77 5.54 -9.36 3.75
C GLU A 77 6.81 -10.07 3.23
N GLU A 78 6.80 -10.52 1.97
CA GLU A 78 7.98 -11.09 1.31
C GLU A 78 9.14 -10.08 1.25
N PHE A 79 8.86 -8.84 0.86
CA PHE A 79 9.87 -7.79 0.75
C PHE A 79 10.41 -7.35 2.11
N GLU A 80 9.56 -7.22 3.14
CA GLU A 80 10.00 -6.94 4.50
C GLU A 80 10.90 -8.05 5.05
N SER A 81 10.53 -9.31 4.81
CA SER A 81 11.34 -10.48 5.20
C SER A 81 12.70 -10.47 4.52
N GLY A 82 12.75 -10.15 3.21
CA GLY A 82 14.01 -10.01 2.47
C GLY A 82 14.93 -8.93 3.05
N ILE A 83 14.38 -7.75 3.37
CA ILE A 83 15.14 -6.66 4.03
C ILE A 83 15.69 -7.14 5.39
N GLU A 84 14.87 -7.79 6.20
CA GLU A 84 15.31 -8.28 7.51
C GLU A 84 16.46 -9.29 7.41
N GLU A 85 16.40 -10.21 6.44
CA GLU A 85 17.49 -11.16 6.19
C GLU A 85 18.79 -10.47 5.76
N GLU A 86 18.72 -9.49 4.86
CA GLU A 86 19.88 -8.70 4.44
C GLU A 86 20.49 -7.92 5.62
N MET A 87 19.65 -7.30 6.44
CA MET A 87 20.09 -6.58 7.64
C MET A 87 20.78 -7.53 8.62
N LYS A 88 20.20 -8.70 8.90
CA LYS A 88 20.83 -9.72 9.75
C LYS A 88 22.21 -10.11 9.21
N LYS A 89 22.36 -10.37 7.91
CA LYS A 89 23.65 -10.70 7.28
C LYS A 89 24.67 -9.57 7.39
N LYS A 90 24.25 -8.31 7.26
CA LYS A 90 25.13 -7.13 7.27
C LYS A 90 25.66 -6.78 8.67
N TYR A 91 24.86 -7.01 9.71
CA TYR A 91 25.21 -6.64 11.09
C TYR A 91 25.63 -7.82 11.98
N TYR A 92 25.44 -9.07 11.55
CA TYR A 92 26.13 -10.21 12.15
C TYR A 92 27.61 -10.23 11.73
N VAL A 93 28.40 -9.42 12.42
CA VAL A 93 29.83 -9.72 12.62
C VAL A 93 29.89 -10.64 13.86
N LYS A 94 30.66 -11.72 13.77
CA LYS A 94 30.83 -12.77 14.80
C LYS A 94 30.84 -12.28 16.24
#